data_AF-A0A7Y0HLX2-F1
#
_entry.id   AF-A0A7Y0HLX2-F1
#
_cell.length_a   1.000
_cell.length_b   1.000
_cell.length_c   1.000
_cell.angle_alpha   90.00
_cell.angle_beta   90.00
_cell.angle_gamma   90.00
#
_symmetry.space_group_name_H-M   'P 1'
#
loop_
_entity.id
_entity.type
_entity.pdbx_description
1 polymer ?
#
loop_
_entity_poly.entity_id
_entity_poly.type
_entity_poly.pdbx_seq_one_letter_code
_entity_poly.pdbx_strand_id
1 'polypeptide(L)'
;MNKNIKMFILTMVCSLAIVTTKVSAEDLSIGSPKVNIVTSKEWTVKFNAPLKADTVNNKNITVKDENNKVIPVSISLGKNSDTVIISPQASGYDPNKKYSLTVGSDVQSESGKKLKNSFQMQFSIDNKYEDGSNYESLPQITSCKFQYSPLLPTQNQGFILNTKNGQDVEYRIFVHSYSTDKDSYTEITNGYTKSSDGKITAVKTLDAGSSGQKYKVLIYVKRSGNLGAHKDINTDYDNYYVDYFRCVNAVDTNNNEDESYNVSLDQMVDTQTKLNDKSVFVETNDFNNEASKNQIKYYLDPNNFMDSYGKYQFLKLSYTDGMSVDDVNNILKGKGILEGKGQAFLDAAKNNNISIVYLISHSLLETGNGTSLLANGGQKDSSGKYIFGQPVYNFFGIGAYDKDPNYYGTKTAYDNKWLTPEDAISGGTQWIASKYINNPSGKQDTLYKMRWNPSKPGEHQYATDVAWAYKQIPNMINGIKDIINNVKNIKLNFEIPKFK
;
A
#
# COMPACT_ATOMS: atom_id res chain seq x y z
N MET A 1 -49.64 -58.61 66.71
CA MET A 1 -50.24 -57.47 65.97
C MET A 1 -50.15 -56.23 66.85
N ASN A 2 -50.03 -55.04 66.24
CA ASN A 2 -49.82 -53.69 66.81
C ASN A 2 -48.37 -53.22 66.94
N LYS A 3 -47.91 -52.50 65.90
CA LYS A 3 -46.83 -51.52 65.99
C LYS A 3 -47.46 -50.14 66.25
N ASN A 4 -47.11 -49.53 67.37
CA ASN A 4 -47.26 -48.10 67.60
C ASN A 4 -46.07 -47.38 66.98
N ILE A 5 -46.29 -46.58 65.94
CA ILE A 5 -45.31 -45.65 65.38
C ILE A 5 -45.58 -44.27 65.99
N LYS A 6 -44.65 -43.77 66.80
CA LYS A 6 -44.62 -42.36 67.21
C LYS A 6 -43.84 -41.57 66.16
N MET A 7 -44.48 -40.50 65.70
CA MET A 7 -44.01 -39.53 64.72
C MET A 7 -42.91 -38.64 65.33
N PHE A 8 -41.77 -38.51 64.65
CA PHE A 8 -40.77 -37.47 64.92
C PHE A 8 -40.65 -36.61 63.67
N ILE A 9 -41.01 -35.33 63.80
CA ILE A 9 -40.86 -34.31 62.75
C ILE A 9 -39.39 -33.88 62.77
N LEU A 10 -38.67 -34.15 61.68
CA LEU A 10 -37.34 -33.62 61.43
C LEU A 10 -37.46 -32.46 60.43
N THR A 11 -37.35 -31.24 60.93
CA THR A 11 -37.28 -30.01 60.14
C THR A 11 -35.95 -29.97 59.40
N MET A 12 -35.96 -30.28 58.11
CA MET A 12 -34.79 -30.19 57.23
C MET A 12 -34.70 -28.77 56.66
N VAL A 13 -33.76 -27.98 57.19
CA VAL A 13 -33.39 -26.66 56.68
C VAL A 13 -32.70 -26.85 55.31
N CYS A 14 -33.41 -26.54 54.22
CA CYS A 14 -32.82 -26.42 52.89
C CYS A 14 -32.01 -25.12 52.79
N SER A 15 -30.71 -25.20 53.04
CA SER A 15 -29.77 -24.17 52.62
C SER A 15 -29.59 -24.24 51.10
N LEU A 16 -30.30 -23.35 50.37
CA LEU A 16 -29.98 -23.07 48.97
C LEU A 16 -28.57 -22.45 48.92
N ALA A 17 -27.56 -23.28 48.65
CA ALA A 17 -26.26 -22.81 48.23
C ALA A 17 -26.42 -22.23 46.81
N ILE A 18 -26.54 -20.90 46.72
CA ILE A 18 -26.47 -20.18 45.45
C ILE A 18 -25.01 -20.31 44.97
N VAL A 19 -24.73 -21.31 44.13
CA VAL A 19 -23.44 -21.41 43.45
C VAL A 19 -23.36 -20.25 42.45
N THR A 20 -22.70 -19.17 42.87
CA THR A 20 -22.48 -18.01 42.02
C THR A 20 -21.29 -18.28 41.10
N THR A 21 -21.51 -18.94 39.96
CA THR A 21 -20.50 -19.01 38.90
C THR A 21 -20.16 -17.59 38.44
N LYS A 22 -18.90 -17.18 38.58
CA LYS A 22 -18.39 -15.89 38.07
C LYS A 22 -18.12 -16.05 36.57
N VAL A 23 -18.38 -15.00 35.79
CA VAL A 23 -18.02 -14.98 34.37
C VAL A 23 -16.50 -14.79 34.26
N SER A 24 -15.89 -15.66 33.49
CA SER A 24 -14.48 -15.63 33.12
C SER A 24 -14.39 -15.88 31.62
N ALA A 25 -13.53 -15.16 30.92
CA ALA A 25 -13.04 -15.65 29.63
C ALA A 25 -12.26 -16.95 29.86
N GLU A 26 -12.25 -17.86 28.89
CA GLU A 26 -11.38 -19.05 28.92
C GLU A 26 -9.94 -18.56 29.13
N ASP A 27 -9.21 -19.22 30.05
CA ASP A 27 -7.87 -18.84 30.50
C ASP A 27 -6.84 -19.14 29.40
N LEU A 28 -6.94 -18.44 28.26
CA LEU A 28 -5.81 -18.18 27.41
C LEU A 28 -4.98 -17.18 28.20
N SER A 29 -3.97 -17.73 28.87
CA SER A 29 -3.01 -17.02 29.68
C SER A 29 -2.75 -15.59 29.23
N ILE A 30 -2.43 -14.77 30.22
CA ILE A 30 -1.53 -13.61 30.14
C ILE A 30 -0.19 -14.10 29.53
N GLY A 31 -0.23 -14.56 28.29
CA GLY A 31 0.77 -15.35 27.60
C GLY A 31 1.47 -14.49 26.56
N SER A 32 2.57 -15.03 26.03
CA SER A 32 3.38 -14.36 25.02
C SER A 32 2.52 -13.76 23.90
N PRO A 33 2.88 -12.56 23.40
CA PRO A 33 2.13 -11.92 22.32
C PRO A 33 1.89 -12.87 21.14
N LYS A 34 0.69 -12.85 20.57
CA LYS A 34 0.40 -13.60 19.34
C LYS A 34 1.09 -12.90 18.17
N VAL A 35 1.94 -13.60 17.44
CA VAL A 35 2.72 -13.01 16.33
C VAL A 35 2.28 -13.58 14.99
N ASN A 36 2.70 -12.94 13.89
CA ASN A 36 2.46 -13.36 12.50
C ASN A 36 0.97 -13.52 12.17
N ILE A 37 0.18 -12.55 12.61
CA ILE A 37 -1.27 -12.53 12.39
C ILE A 37 -1.57 -11.82 11.07
N VAL A 38 -2.42 -12.41 10.22
CA VAL A 38 -2.86 -11.76 8.97
C VAL A 38 -3.71 -10.52 9.25
N THR A 39 -3.68 -9.56 8.33
CA THR A 39 -4.40 -8.28 8.46
C THR A 39 -5.92 -8.46 8.63
N SER A 40 -6.50 -9.48 8.00
CA SER A 40 -7.93 -9.78 8.04
C SER A 40 -8.40 -10.55 9.28
N LYS A 41 -7.54 -10.74 10.30
CA LYS A 41 -7.81 -11.66 11.40
C LYS A 41 -9.03 -11.25 12.23
N GLU A 42 -10.05 -12.10 12.24
CA GLU A 42 -11.14 -12.07 13.21
C GLU A 42 -10.75 -12.82 14.49
N TRP A 43 -11.05 -12.21 15.64
CA TRP A 43 -10.81 -12.78 16.96
C TRP A 43 -12.10 -13.36 17.54
N THR A 44 -11.99 -14.56 18.12
CA THR A 44 -13.06 -15.16 18.92
C THR A 44 -12.61 -15.24 20.37
N VAL A 45 -13.39 -14.66 21.28
CA VAL A 45 -13.19 -14.78 22.72
C VAL A 45 -14.31 -15.66 23.27
N LYS A 46 -13.94 -16.76 23.92
CA LYS A 46 -14.88 -17.67 24.57
C LYS A 46 -14.95 -17.36 26.06
N PHE A 47 -16.16 -17.38 26.60
CA PHE A 47 -16.46 -17.18 28.00
C PHE A 47 -17.03 -18.47 28.58
N ASN A 48 -16.95 -18.59 29.90
CA ASN A 48 -17.47 -19.75 30.62
C ASN A 48 -18.99 -19.68 30.89
N ALA A 49 -19.67 -18.64 30.39
CA ALA A 49 -21.09 -18.40 30.60
C ALA A 49 -21.69 -17.58 29.45
N PRO A 50 -22.99 -17.77 29.15
CA PRO A 50 -23.76 -16.90 28.25
C PRO A 50 -23.67 -15.42 28.65
N LEU A 51 -23.52 -14.55 27.67
CA LEU A 51 -23.29 -13.11 27.84
C LEU A 51 -24.53 -12.27 27.59
N LYS A 52 -24.64 -11.17 28.34
CA LYS A 52 -25.67 -10.17 28.13
C LYS A 52 -25.30 -9.29 26.93
N ALA A 53 -26.10 -9.38 25.87
CA ALA A 53 -25.80 -8.79 24.56
C ALA A 53 -25.52 -7.28 24.58
N ASP A 54 -26.22 -6.51 25.42
CA ASP A 54 -26.05 -5.06 25.54
C ASP A 54 -24.67 -4.66 26.12
N THR A 55 -23.98 -5.57 26.81
CA THR A 55 -22.63 -5.35 27.34
C THR A 55 -21.52 -5.76 26.37
N VAL A 56 -21.85 -6.41 25.26
CA VAL A 56 -20.91 -6.85 24.21
C VAL A 56 -20.85 -5.76 23.14
N ASN A 57 -20.01 -4.76 23.37
CA ASN A 57 -19.91 -3.57 22.52
C ASN A 57 -18.53 -2.92 22.59
N ASN A 58 -18.31 -1.90 21.77
CA ASN A 58 -17.08 -1.12 21.62
C ASN A 58 -16.73 -0.19 22.80
N LYS A 59 -17.60 -0.05 23.81
CA LYS A 59 -17.24 0.60 25.08
C LYS A 59 -16.50 -0.36 26.01
N ASN A 60 -16.94 -1.61 26.03
CA ASN A 60 -16.42 -2.63 26.93
C ASN A 60 -15.31 -3.46 26.30
N ILE A 61 -15.24 -3.53 24.97
CA ILE A 61 -14.23 -4.30 24.24
C ILE A 61 -13.57 -3.35 23.25
N THR A 62 -12.24 -3.25 23.29
CA THR A 62 -11.49 -2.30 22.48
C THR A 62 -10.25 -2.95 21.88
N VAL A 63 -9.84 -2.48 20.70
CA VAL A 63 -8.52 -2.76 20.14
C VAL A 63 -7.77 -1.44 20.06
N LYS A 64 -6.51 -1.44 20.50
CA LYS A 64 -5.62 -0.26 20.47
C LYS A 64 -4.34 -0.57 19.73
N ASP A 65 -3.81 0.41 19.01
CA ASP A 65 -2.49 0.35 18.40
C ASP A 65 -1.35 0.55 19.42
N GLU A 66 -0.11 0.55 18.92
CA GLU A 66 1.12 0.79 19.69
C GLU A 66 1.19 2.17 20.37
N ASN A 67 0.42 3.14 19.88
CA ASN A 67 0.32 4.49 20.43
C ASN A 67 -0.89 4.66 21.36
N ASN A 68 -1.56 3.57 21.73
CA ASN A 68 -2.79 3.54 22.50
C ASN A 68 -4.02 4.19 21.82
N LYS A 69 -3.96 4.46 20.52
CA LYS A 69 -5.11 4.92 19.74
C LYS A 69 -6.09 3.76 19.59
N VAL A 70 -7.37 4.01 19.89
CA VAL A 70 -8.43 3.01 19.66
C VAL A 70 -8.66 2.88 18.16
N ILE A 71 -8.61 1.64 17.68
CA ILE A 71 -8.86 1.31 16.28
C ILE A 71 -10.30 0.78 16.14
N PRO A 72 -11.07 1.23 15.13
CA PRO A 72 -12.43 0.76 14.92
C PRO A 72 -12.49 -0.75 14.67
N VAL A 73 -13.39 -1.43 15.38
CA VAL A 73 -13.69 -2.86 15.22
C VAL A 73 -15.18 -3.09 15.33
N SER A 74 -15.69 -4.09 14.60
CA SER A 74 -17.03 -4.62 14.80
C SER A 74 -17.01 -5.65 15.93
N ILE A 75 -17.98 -5.57 16.83
CA ILE A 75 -18.09 -6.46 17.99
C ILE A 75 -19.49 -7.05 18.01
N SER A 76 -19.58 -8.37 18.07
CA SER A 76 -20.86 -9.07 18.15
C SER A 76 -20.74 -10.36 18.96
N LEU A 77 -21.88 -10.86 19.45
CA LEU A 77 -21.95 -12.24 19.91
C LEU A 77 -21.69 -13.20 18.73
N GLY A 78 -21.03 -14.32 19.02
CA GLY A 78 -20.89 -15.42 18.07
C GLY A 78 -22.17 -16.26 17.98
N LYS A 79 -22.06 -17.43 17.33
CA LYS A 79 -23.20 -18.36 17.21
C LYS A 79 -23.72 -18.83 18.56
N ASN A 80 -22.83 -18.99 19.53
CA ASN A 80 -23.16 -19.28 20.91
C ASN A 80 -23.08 -17.99 21.72
N SER A 81 -24.02 -17.78 22.64
CA SER A 81 -24.08 -16.55 23.47
C SER A 81 -22.93 -16.42 24.47
N ASP A 82 -22.10 -17.45 24.63
CA ASP A 82 -20.86 -17.44 25.43
C ASP A 82 -19.62 -17.05 24.62
N THR A 83 -19.79 -16.63 23.36
CA THR A 83 -18.68 -16.22 22.49
C THR A 83 -18.85 -14.79 21.99
N VAL A 84 -17.74 -14.07 21.89
CA VAL A 84 -17.65 -12.75 21.26
C VAL A 84 -16.74 -12.82 20.05
N ILE A 85 -17.19 -12.23 18.96
CA ILE A 85 -16.46 -12.05 17.72
C ILE A 85 -16.04 -10.58 17.62
N ILE A 86 -14.76 -10.36 17.33
CA ILE A 86 -14.17 -9.04 17.12
C ILE A 86 -13.51 -9.03 15.74
N SER A 87 -14.07 -8.23 14.83
CA SER A 87 -13.64 -8.13 13.44
C SER A 87 -12.99 -6.76 13.19
N PRO A 88 -11.80 -6.70 12.56
CA PRO A 88 -11.22 -5.43 12.16
C PRO A 88 -12.12 -4.74 11.14
N GLN A 89 -12.08 -3.41 11.10
CA GLN A 89 -12.75 -2.65 10.04
C GLN A 89 -12.24 -3.12 8.67
N ALA A 90 -13.16 -3.32 7.72
CA ALA A 90 -13.08 -3.35 6.25
C ALA A 90 -11.73 -3.58 5.52
N SER A 91 -10.66 -2.91 5.94
CA SER A 91 -9.30 -3.02 5.41
C SER A 91 -8.36 -3.94 6.17
N GLY A 92 -8.80 -4.49 7.31
CA GLY A 92 -7.94 -5.21 8.23
C GLY A 92 -7.08 -4.29 9.09
N TYR A 93 -6.20 -4.91 9.87
CA TYR A 93 -5.14 -4.23 10.62
C TYR A 93 -3.99 -3.81 9.69
N ASP A 94 -3.28 -2.73 10.03
CA ASP A 94 -2.07 -2.33 9.29
C ASP A 94 -0.96 -3.39 9.45
N PRO A 95 -0.26 -3.77 8.35
CA PRO A 95 0.88 -4.69 8.38
C PRO A 95 2.03 -4.22 9.27
N ASN A 96 2.81 -5.17 9.81
CA ASN A 96 3.99 -4.90 10.63
C ASN A 96 3.71 -4.01 11.88
N LYS A 97 2.44 -3.92 12.30
CA LYS A 97 2.02 -3.18 13.48
C LYS A 97 1.65 -4.09 14.64
N LYS A 98 1.70 -3.52 15.84
CA LYS A 98 1.32 -4.17 17.10
C LYS A 98 0.04 -3.57 17.64
N TYR A 99 -0.77 -4.44 18.23
CA TYR A 99 -2.07 -4.10 18.78
C TYR A 99 -2.30 -4.78 20.12
N SER A 100 -3.24 -4.24 20.88
CA SER A 100 -3.77 -4.87 22.08
C SER A 100 -5.29 -4.93 22.03
N LEU A 101 -5.84 -6.14 22.17
CA LEU A 101 -7.27 -6.38 22.38
C LEU A 101 -7.53 -6.38 23.89
N THR A 102 -8.49 -5.58 24.35
CA THR A 102 -8.91 -5.52 25.75
C THR A 102 -10.40 -5.83 25.87
N VAL A 103 -10.74 -6.75 26.77
CA VAL A 103 -12.11 -7.02 27.22
C VAL A 103 -12.22 -6.50 28.66
N GLY A 104 -13.01 -5.45 28.84
CA GLY A 104 -13.22 -4.78 30.12
C GLY A 104 -14.09 -5.57 31.09
N SER A 105 -13.99 -5.24 32.38
CA SER A 105 -14.74 -5.89 33.45
C SER A 105 -16.26 -5.66 33.40
N ASP A 106 -16.72 -4.69 32.61
CA ASP A 106 -18.15 -4.36 32.47
C ASP A 106 -18.92 -5.28 31.52
N VAL A 107 -18.25 -6.21 30.83
CA VAL A 107 -18.92 -7.34 30.16
C VAL A 107 -19.60 -8.22 31.20
N GLN A 108 -20.87 -8.58 30.95
CA GLN A 108 -21.70 -9.33 31.90
C GLN A 108 -22.22 -10.64 31.31
N SER A 109 -22.44 -11.63 32.18
CA SER A 109 -23.32 -12.77 31.84
C SER A 109 -24.77 -12.34 31.71
N GLU A 110 -25.59 -13.17 31.08
CA GLU A 110 -27.05 -13.05 31.11
C GLU A 110 -27.62 -12.93 32.54
N SER A 111 -26.96 -13.56 33.52
CA SER A 111 -27.33 -13.44 34.95
C SER A 111 -26.95 -12.10 35.60
N GLY A 112 -26.37 -11.16 34.85
CA GLY A 112 -25.95 -9.84 35.32
C GLY A 112 -24.60 -9.80 36.05
N LYS A 113 -23.91 -10.94 36.19
CA LYS A 113 -22.58 -10.97 36.82
C LYS A 113 -21.52 -10.42 35.87
N LYS A 114 -20.77 -9.43 36.35
CA LYS A 114 -19.61 -8.85 35.66
C LYS A 114 -18.46 -9.83 35.53
N LEU A 115 -17.64 -9.61 34.50
CA LEU A 115 -16.38 -10.30 34.30
C LEU A 115 -15.44 -10.03 35.49
N LYS A 116 -14.88 -11.09 36.06
CA LYS A 116 -14.10 -11.00 37.32
C LYS A 116 -12.87 -10.10 37.18
N ASN A 117 -12.15 -10.22 36.07
CA ASN A 117 -10.93 -9.46 35.76
C ASN A 117 -11.01 -9.00 34.30
N SER A 118 -10.53 -7.80 34.00
CA SER A 118 -10.31 -7.41 32.60
C SER A 118 -9.28 -8.33 31.95
N PHE A 119 -9.48 -8.61 30.68
CA PHE A 119 -8.57 -9.40 29.86
C PHE A 119 -7.87 -8.50 28.84
N GLN A 120 -6.57 -8.70 28.61
CA GLN A 120 -5.82 -8.03 27.56
C GLN A 120 -4.91 -9.04 26.84
N MET A 121 -4.89 -8.97 25.51
CA MET A 121 -4.05 -9.78 24.66
C MET A 121 -3.32 -8.89 23.66
N GLN A 122 -2.00 -9.02 23.61
CA GLN A 122 -1.18 -8.36 22.61
C GLN A 122 -1.02 -9.25 21.37
N PHE A 123 -1.01 -8.62 20.20
CA PHE A 123 -0.71 -9.30 18.95
C PHE A 123 0.05 -8.42 17.96
N SER A 124 0.81 -9.03 17.05
CA SER A 124 1.49 -8.36 15.94
C SER A 124 1.03 -8.91 14.60
N ILE A 125 0.88 -8.01 13.63
CA ILE A 125 0.47 -8.34 12.27
C ILE A 125 1.69 -8.68 11.44
N ASP A 126 1.53 -9.67 10.58
CA ASP A 126 2.54 -10.01 9.58
C ASP A 126 2.86 -8.80 8.68
N ASN A 127 4.05 -8.74 8.10
CA ASN A 127 4.48 -7.61 7.28
C ASN A 127 3.94 -7.72 5.84
N LYS A 128 2.66 -8.07 5.68
CA LYS A 128 2.04 -8.34 4.38
C LYS A 128 0.62 -7.81 4.27
N TYR A 129 0.31 -7.14 3.16
CA TYR A 129 -1.06 -6.77 2.80
C TYR A 129 -1.84 -7.96 2.22
N GLU A 130 -3.14 -8.00 2.50
CA GLU A 130 -4.07 -9.00 1.97
C GLU A 130 -5.05 -8.38 0.97
N ASP A 131 -5.44 -9.15 -0.04
CA ASP A 131 -6.41 -8.76 -1.07
C ASP A 131 -7.87 -9.04 -0.65
N GLY A 132 -8.10 -9.50 0.57
CA GLY A 132 -9.42 -9.88 1.05
C GLY A 132 -9.37 -10.88 2.20
N SER A 133 -10.54 -11.40 2.58
CA SER A 133 -10.61 -12.58 3.46
C SER A 133 -10.58 -13.89 2.68
N ASN A 134 -10.37 -15.02 3.36
CA ASN A 134 -10.25 -16.33 2.73
C ASN A 134 -11.01 -17.43 3.50
N TYR A 135 -12.31 -17.22 3.73
CA TYR A 135 -13.18 -18.25 4.30
C TYR A 135 -13.60 -19.25 3.22
N GLU A 136 -12.82 -20.33 3.07
CA GLU A 136 -12.91 -21.24 1.90
C GLU A 136 -14.26 -21.94 1.72
N SER A 137 -15.00 -22.17 2.80
CA SER A 137 -16.33 -22.81 2.77
C SER A 137 -17.46 -21.86 2.39
N LEU A 138 -17.16 -20.57 2.18
CA LEU A 138 -18.11 -19.51 1.86
C LEU A 138 -17.83 -18.92 0.47
N PRO A 139 -18.80 -18.17 -0.12
CA PRO A 139 -18.57 -17.55 -1.42
C PRO A 139 -17.36 -16.63 -1.40
N GLN A 140 -16.50 -16.74 -2.41
CA GLN A 140 -15.27 -15.96 -2.49
C GLN A 140 -15.12 -15.33 -3.88
N ILE A 141 -14.89 -14.02 -3.89
CA ILE A 141 -14.51 -13.30 -5.11
C ILE A 141 -13.08 -13.71 -5.47
N THR A 142 -12.91 -14.24 -6.68
CA THR A 142 -11.64 -14.72 -7.21
C THR A 142 -10.97 -13.70 -8.12
N SER A 143 -11.75 -12.81 -8.72
CA SER A 143 -11.26 -11.68 -9.50
C SER A 143 -12.31 -10.59 -9.63
N CYS A 144 -11.83 -9.36 -9.79
CA CYS A 144 -12.59 -8.19 -10.19
C CYS A 144 -11.93 -7.56 -11.43
N LYS A 145 -12.71 -7.29 -12.47
CA LYS A 145 -12.30 -6.44 -13.60
C LYS A 145 -13.14 -5.19 -13.62
N PHE A 146 -12.46 -4.05 -13.75
CA PHE A 146 -13.11 -2.75 -13.89
C PHE A 146 -13.56 -2.52 -15.33
N GLN A 147 -14.80 -2.06 -15.53
CA GLN A 147 -15.31 -1.68 -16.85
C GLN A 147 -14.52 -0.49 -17.44
N TYR A 148 -14.15 0.47 -16.59
CA TYR A 148 -13.32 1.61 -16.95
C TYR A 148 -11.99 1.55 -16.19
N SER A 149 -10.88 1.75 -16.91
CA SER A 149 -9.52 1.85 -16.39
C SER A 149 -8.72 2.77 -17.34
N PRO A 150 -8.49 4.04 -17.00
CA PRO A 150 -8.96 4.71 -15.79
C PRO A 150 -10.46 5.06 -15.88
N LEU A 151 -11.07 5.37 -14.73
CA LEU A 151 -12.44 5.91 -14.64
C LEU A 151 -12.44 7.42 -14.93
N LEU A 152 -13.48 7.93 -15.58
CA LEU A 152 -13.74 9.38 -15.70
C LEU A 152 -14.87 9.83 -14.75
N PRO A 153 -14.88 11.08 -14.25
CA PRO A 153 -15.92 11.59 -13.33
C PRO A 153 -17.36 11.52 -13.86
N THR A 154 -17.53 11.41 -15.18
CA THR A 154 -18.85 11.30 -15.83
C THR A 154 -19.34 9.86 -15.95
N GLN A 155 -18.55 8.88 -15.51
CA GLN A 155 -18.83 7.46 -15.64
C GLN A 155 -19.19 6.84 -14.28
N ASN A 156 -20.14 5.91 -14.30
CA ASN A 156 -20.37 5.01 -13.18
C ASN A 156 -19.52 3.75 -13.38
N GLN A 157 -18.68 3.43 -12.40
CA GLN A 157 -17.78 2.28 -12.48
C GLN A 157 -18.55 0.96 -12.57
N GLY A 158 -18.21 0.11 -13.54
CA GLY A 158 -18.64 -1.28 -13.59
C GLY A 158 -17.61 -2.21 -12.94
N PHE A 159 -18.07 -3.18 -12.17
CA PHE A 159 -17.31 -4.23 -11.49
C PHE A 159 -17.75 -5.58 -12.04
N ILE A 160 -16.89 -6.24 -12.82
CA ILE A 160 -17.12 -7.56 -13.39
C ILE A 160 -16.48 -8.57 -12.43
N LEU A 161 -17.30 -9.38 -11.77
CA LEU A 161 -16.94 -10.19 -10.62
C LEU A 161 -17.04 -11.67 -10.95
N ASN A 162 -16.01 -12.43 -10.57
CA ASN A 162 -16.05 -13.88 -10.60
C ASN A 162 -16.04 -14.43 -9.17
N THR A 163 -17.01 -15.28 -8.84
CA THR A 163 -17.15 -15.87 -7.50
C THR A 163 -17.08 -17.39 -7.57
N LYS A 164 -16.31 -18.00 -6.66
CA LYS A 164 -16.33 -19.45 -6.42
C LYS A 164 -17.14 -19.76 -5.15
N ASN A 165 -17.52 -21.03 -4.98
CA ASN A 165 -18.19 -21.54 -3.79
C ASN A 165 -19.54 -20.85 -3.46
N GLY A 166 -20.25 -20.38 -4.51
CA GLY A 166 -21.60 -19.85 -4.43
C GLY A 166 -22.14 -19.60 -5.85
N GLN A 167 -23.34 -20.10 -6.14
CA GLN A 167 -24.00 -19.90 -7.45
C GLN A 167 -24.98 -18.72 -7.42
N ASP A 168 -25.53 -18.38 -6.25
CA ASP A 168 -26.41 -17.23 -6.04
C ASP A 168 -25.87 -16.36 -4.90
N VAL A 169 -25.30 -15.21 -5.27
CA VAL A 169 -24.63 -14.29 -4.35
C VAL A 169 -25.05 -12.86 -4.63
N GLU A 170 -24.89 -12.03 -3.61
CA GLU A 170 -25.11 -10.58 -3.68
C GLU A 170 -23.87 -9.84 -3.17
N TYR A 171 -23.66 -8.65 -3.72
CA TYR A 171 -22.48 -7.84 -3.48
C TYR A 171 -22.87 -6.48 -2.90
N ARG A 172 -22.00 -5.95 -2.05
CA ARG A 172 -22.11 -4.57 -1.54
C ARG A 172 -20.75 -3.92 -1.64
N ILE A 173 -20.67 -2.74 -2.26
CA ILE A 173 -19.40 -2.15 -2.68
C ILE A 173 -19.23 -0.78 -2.02
N PHE A 174 -18.06 -0.62 -1.40
CA PHE A 174 -17.61 0.61 -0.80
C PHE A 174 -16.29 1.05 -1.44
N VAL A 175 -16.05 2.35 -1.46
CA VAL A 175 -14.77 2.91 -1.87
C VAL A 175 -14.22 3.88 -0.83
N HIS A 176 -12.91 3.92 -0.72
CA HIS A 176 -12.17 4.89 0.08
C HIS A 176 -11.22 5.67 -0.83
N SER A 177 -11.19 6.99 -0.67
CA SER A 177 -10.24 7.87 -1.37
C SER A 177 -9.04 8.16 -0.47
N TYR A 178 -7.84 8.05 -1.01
CA TYR A 178 -6.61 8.38 -0.27
C TYR A 178 -6.44 9.88 0.04
N SER A 179 -7.36 10.74 -0.44
CA SER A 179 -7.41 12.16 -0.09
C SER A 179 -8.18 12.45 1.21
N THR A 180 -8.93 11.47 1.70
CA THR A 180 -9.77 11.53 2.90
C THR A 180 -9.16 10.67 4.02
N ASP A 181 -9.61 10.84 5.27
CA ASP A 181 -9.18 10.00 6.40
C ASP A 181 -9.25 8.51 6.05
N LYS A 182 -8.16 7.76 6.35
CA LYS A 182 -7.93 6.35 5.95
C LYS A 182 -9.11 5.40 6.21
N ASP A 183 -9.98 5.74 7.16
CA ASP A 183 -11.08 4.89 7.64
C ASP A 183 -12.46 5.31 7.10
N SER A 184 -12.55 6.29 6.21
CA SER A 184 -13.81 6.76 5.63
C SER A 184 -14.13 6.03 4.31
N TYR A 185 -15.16 5.17 4.36
CA TYR A 185 -15.67 4.40 3.22
C TYR A 185 -17.03 4.93 2.79
N THR A 186 -17.22 5.11 1.49
CA THR A 186 -18.50 5.51 0.88
C THR A 186 -19.09 4.34 0.11
N GLU A 187 -20.34 3.99 0.42
CA GLU A 187 -21.06 2.99 -0.36
C GLU A 187 -21.40 3.52 -1.75
N ILE A 188 -21.11 2.71 -2.77
CA ILE A 188 -21.38 2.99 -4.19
C ILE A 188 -22.36 1.99 -4.82
N THR A 189 -22.91 1.08 -4.02
CA THR A 189 -24.12 0.30 -4.29
C THR A 189 -25.31 0.88 -3.51
N ASN A 190 -26.50 0.32 -3.69
CA ASN A 190 -27.67 0.61 -2.86
C ASN A 190 -28.03 -0.64 -2.03
N GLY A 191 -27.21 -0.93 -1.02
CA GLY A 191 -27.28 -2.19 -0.29
C GLY A 191 -26.76 -3.37 -1.09
N TYR A 192 -27.06 -4.57 -0.60
CA TYR A 192 -26.72 -5.82 -1.28
C TYR A 192 -27.47 -5.95 -2.61
N THR A 193 -26.70 -6.13 -3.68
CA THR A 193 -27.18 -6.11 -5.06
C THR A 193 -26.69 -7.37 -5.78
N LYS A 194 -27.58 -8.04 -6.52
CA LYS A 194 -27.20 -9.15 -7.40
C LYS A 194 -26.53 -8.62 -8.67
N SER A 195 -25.52 -9.33 -9.16
CA SER A 195 -24.90 -8.98 -10.44
C SER A 195 -25.82 -9.29 -11.61
N SER A 196 -25.87 -8.42 -12.61
CA SER A 196 -26.45 -8.71 -13.92
C SER A 196 -25.32 -9.16 -14.85
N ASP A 197 -25.37 -10.39 -15.36
CA ASP A 197 -24.33 -10.98 -16.21
C ASP A 197 -22.92 -10.86 -15.62
N GLY A 198 -22.79 -11.12 -14.31
CA GLY A 198 -21.52 -11.01 -13.58
C GLY A 198 -21.03 -9.58 -13.33
N LYS A 199 -21.83 -8.55 -13.66
CA LYS A 199 -21.48 -7.14 -13.48
C LYS A 199 -22.35 -6.43 -12.44
N ILE A 200 -21.71 -5.63 -11.59
CA ILE A 200 -22.35 -4.60 -10.74
C ILE A 200 -21.93 -3.23 -11.26
N THR A 201 -22.86 -2.28 -11.39
CA THR A 201 -22.54 -0.90 -11.77
C THR A 201 -22.77 0.01 -10.57
N ALA A 202 -21.80 0.88 -10.28
CA ALA A 202 -21.92 1.88 -9.24
C ALA A 202 -23.16 2.77 -9.46
N VAL A 203 -23.84 3.13 -8.38
CA VAL A 203 -24.97 4.07 -8.43
C VAL A 203 -24.54 5.54 -8.29
N LYS A 204 -23.23 5.78 -8.13
CA LYS A 204 -22.62 7.10 -7.95
C LYS A 204 -21.39 7.24 -8.84
N THR A 205 -21.15 8.45 -9.32
CA THR A 205 -19.88 8.86 -9.91
C THR A 205 -18.86 9.15 -8.81
N LEU A 206 -17.58 9.25 -9.19
CA LEU A 206 -16.45 9.46 -8.28
C LEU A 206 -15.58 10.63 -8.76
N ASP A 207 -15.03 11.38 -7.81
CA ASP A 207 -14.19 12.53 -8.10
C ASP A 207 -12.78 12.11 -8.53
N ALA A 208 -12.17 12.86 -9.46
CA ALA A 208 -10.84 12.58 -9.98
C ALA A 208 -9.71 13.35 -9.27
N GLY A 209 -10.02 14.27 -8.36
CA GLY A 209 -9.06 15.16 -7.75
C GLY A 209 -8.29 16.01 -8.77
N SER A 210 -7.19 16.64 -8.34
CA SER A 210 -6.36 17.49 -9.22
C SER A 210 -5.40 16.69 -10.11
N SER A 211 -4.93 15.54 -9.63
CA SER A 211 -3.85 14.75 -10.25
C SER A 211 -4.24 13.29 -10.44
N GLY A 212 -5.54 13.01 -10.59
CA GLY A 212 -6.08 11.66 -10.58
C GLY A 212 -6.18 11.09 -9.16
N GLN A 213 -7.34 10.55 -8.82
CA GLN A 213 -7.63 10.02 -7.49
C GLN A 213 -7.53 8.51 -7.50
N LYS A 214 -6.66 7.96 -6.66
CA LYS A 214 -6.63 6.53 -6.35
C LYS A 214 -7.81 6.20 -5.42
N TYR A 215 -8.56 5.16 -5.75
CA TYR A 215 -9.58 4.58 -4.90
C TYR A 215 -9.17 3.18 -4.47
N LYS A 216 -9.33 2.88 -3.19
CA LYS A 216 -9.38 1.52 -2.66
C LYS A 216 -10.84 1.08 -2.69
N VAL A 217 -11.14 -0.01 -3.39
CA VAL A 217 -12.48 -0.61 -3.38
C VAL A 217 -12.52 -1.77 -2.41
N LEU A 218 -13.63 -1.87 -1.68
CA LEU A 218 -13.97 -2.99 -0.83
C LEU A 218 -15.29 -3.59 -1.31
N ILE A 219 -15.25 -4.87 -1.65
CA ILE A 219 -16.37 -5.61 -2.22
C ILE A 219 -16.73 -6.73 -1.26
N TYR A 220 -17.84 -6.57 -0.54
CA TYR A 220 -18.42 -7.64 0.25
C TYR A 220 -19.22 -8.58 -0.64
N VAL A 221 -19.15 -9.88 -0.35
CA VAL A 221 -19.98 -10.91 -0.97
C VAL A 221 -20.65 -11.75 0.11
N LYS A 222 -21.89 -12.15 -0.15
CA LYS A 222 -22.58 -13.18 0.64
C LYS A 222 -23.57 -13.99 -0.18
N ARG A 223 -23.96 -15.15 0.36
CA ARG A 223 -25.07 -15.96 -0.17
C ARG A 223 -26.34 -15.13 -0.21
N SER A 224 -27.02 -15.11 -1.35
CA SER A 224 -28.19 -14.24 -1.51
C SER A 224 -29.31 -14.61 -0.53
N GLY A 225 -29.98 -13.60 0.03
CA GLY A 225 -31.08 -13.77 0.98
C GLY A 225 -30.67 -14.32 2.36
N ASN A 226 -29.38 -14.54 2.61
CA ASN A 226 -28.87 -15.02 3.88
C ASN A 226 -28.16 -13.89 4.64
N LEU A 227 -28.09 -14.02 5.97
CA LEU A 227 -27.15 -13.23 6.75
C LEU A 227 -25.73 -13.74 6.50
N GLY A 228 -24.80 -12.80 6.34
CA GLY A 228 -23.38 -13.10 6.27
C GLY A 228 -22.89 -13.80 7.54
N ALA A 229 -21.95 -14.71 7.37
CA ALA A 229 -21.33 -15.42 8.49
C ALA A 229 -20.48 -14.52 9.40
N HIS A 230 -20.02 -13.38 8.87
CA HIS A 230 -19.16 -12.40 9.52
C HIS A 230 -19.81 -11.02 9.51
N LYS A 231 -19.27 -10.09 10.32
CA LYS A 231 -19.77 -8.72 10.41
C LYS A 231 -18.64 -7.71 10.38
N ASP A 232 -18.88 -6.64 9.64
CA ASP A 232 -18.09 -5.41 9.65
C ASP A 232 -18.99 -4.25 10.10
N ILE A 233 -18.40 -3.10 10.42
CA ILE A 233 -19.15 -1.87 10.71
C ILE A 233 -20.07 -1.46 9.56
N ASN A 234 -19.70 -1.78 8.32
CA ASN A 234 -20.46 -1.44 7.12
C ASN A 234 -21.63 -2.39 6.87
N THR A 235 -21.45 -3.70 7.13
CA THR A 235 -22.42 -4.75 6.75
C THR A 235 -22.08 -6.13 7.35
N ASP A 236 -23.04 -7.05 7.40
CA ASP A 236 -22.76 -8.49 7.47
C ASP A 236 -22.22 -9.01 6.13
N TYR A 237 -21.30 -9.98 6.11
CA TYR A 237 -20.71 -10.53 4.88
C TYR A 237 -20.28 -12.00 5.07
N ASP A 238 -20.09 -12.74 3.97
CA ASP A 238 -19.47 -14.07 4.02
C ASP A 238 -17.96 -14.00 3.70
N ASN A 239 -17.59 -13.16 2.74
CA ASN A 239 -16.20 -12.87 2.41
C ASN A 239 -16.10 -11.43 1.85
N TYR A 240 -14.89 -10.88 1.75
CA TYR A 240 -14.66 -9.59 1.10
C TYR A 240 -13.40 -9.60 0.25
N TYR A 241 -13.35 -8.69 -0.71
CA TYR A 241 -12.26 -8.51 -1.66
C TYR A 241 -11.89 -7.04 -1.77
N VAL A 242 -10.59 -6.77 -1.84
CA VAL A 242 -10.00 -5.43 -1.91
C VAL A 242 -9.27 -5.29 -3.23
N ASP A 243 -9.49 -4.17 -3.93
CA ASP A 243 -8.77 -3.86 -5.17
C ASP A 243 -8.58 -2.35 -5.29
N TYR A 244 -7.94 -1.90 -6.37
CA TYR A 244 -7.61 -0.49 -6.57
C TYR A 244 -7.82 -0.08 -8.02
N PHE A 245 -8.39 1.11 -8.20
CA PHE A 245 -8.53 1.75 -9.50
C PHE A 245 -8.30 3.25 -9.37
N ARG A 246 -8.20 3.94 -10.49
CA ARG A 246 -7.95 5.38 -10.53
C ARG A 246 -9.04 6.10 -11.31
N CYS A 247 -9.53 7.21 -10.75
CA CYS A 247 -10.39 8.17 -11.45
C CYS A 247 -9.54 9.36 -11.90
N VAL A 248 -9.65 9.77 -13.16
CA VAL A 248 -8.85 10.86 -13.75
C VAL A 248 -9.73 11.82 -14.53
N ASN A 249 -9.37 13.10 -14.56
CA ASN A 249 -10.19 14.12 -15.25
C ASN A 249 -10.25 13.87 -16.77
N ALA A 250 -9.15 13.42 -17.36
CA ALA A 250 -9.05 13.09 -18.76
C ALA A 250 -7.91 12.10 -19.01
N VAL A 251 -8.05 11.33 -20.09
CA VAL A 251 -6.96 10.53 -20.66
C VAL A 251 -6.13 11.42 -21.58
N ASP A 252 -4.80 11.35 -21.45
CA ASP A 252 -3.84 12.12 -22.24
C ASP A 252 -3.08 11.20 -23.20
N THR A 253 -3.41 11.33 -24.48
CA THR A 253 -2.85 10.54 -25.58
C THR A 253 -1.72 11.26 -26.31
N ASN A 254 -1.30 12.44 -25.86
CA ASN A 254 -0.35 13.27 -26.60
C ASN A 254 1.09 12.73 -26.49
N ASN A 255 1.73 12.58 -27.65
CA ASN A 255 3.10 12.07 -27.82
C ASN A 255 3.32 10.68 -27.21
N ASN A 256 2.29 9.83 -27.24
CA ASN A 256 2.37 8.45 -26.79
C ASN A 256 2.73 7.53 -27.97
N GLU A 257 3.70 6.65 -27.76
CA GLU A 257 4.06 5.55 -28.64
C GLU A 257 3.85 4.24 -27.86
N ASP A 258 3.25 3.23 -28.49
CA ASP A 258 2.97 1.95 -27.83
C ASP A 258 4.15 0.98 -28.01
N GLU A 259 4.57 0.32 -26.93
CA GLU A 259 5.56 -0.76 -26.95
C GLU A 259 4.91 -2.07 -26.50
N SER A 260 4.89 -3.06 -27.40
CA SER A 260 4.19 -4.33 -27.17
C SER A 260 5.08 -5.38 -26.53
N TYR A 261 4.57 -6.04 -25.49
CA TYR A 261 5.24 -7.13 -24.79
C TYR A 261 4.48 -8.44 -24.93
N ASN A 262 5.19 -9.53 -25.24
CA ASN A 262 4.63 -10.88 -25.31
C ASN A 262 4.42 -11.52 -23.92
N VAL A 263 3.97 -10.73 -22.95
CA VAL A 263 3.60 -11.14 -21.60
C VAL A 263 2.26 -10.48 -21.25
N SER A 264 1.39 -11.21 -20.57
CA SER A 264 0.13 -10.65 -20.09
C SER A 264 0.34 -9.91 -18.77
N LEU A 265 -0.59 -9.00 -18.42
CA LEU A 265 -0.58 -8.32 -17.13
C LEU A 265 -0.59 -9.32 -15.96
N ASP A 266 -1.37 -10.39 -16.05
CA ASP A 266 -1.46 -11.41 -14.99
C ASP A 266 -0.14 -12.19 -14.84
N GLN A 267 0.53 -12.51 -15.94
CA GLN A 267 1.86 -13.14 -15.89
C GLN A 267 2.90 -12.22 -15.25
N MET A 268 2.88 -10.92 -15.56
CA MET A 268 3.73 -9.94 -14.90
C MET A 268 3.49 -9.94 -13.39
N VAL A 269 2.24 -9.81 -12.97
CA VAL A 269 1.84 -9.79 -11.55
C VAL A 269 2.27 -11.07 -10.83
N ASP A 270 2.00 -12.24 -11.42
CA ASP A 270 2.36 -13.53 -10.83
C ASP A 270 3.88 -13.67 -10.66
N THR A 271 4.68 -13.19 -11.62
CA THR A 271 6.14 -13.16 -11.48
C THR A 271 6.58 -12.26 -10.34
N GLN A 272 6.04 -11.04 -10.23
CA GLN A 272 6.39 -10.11 -9.15
C GLN A 272 6.05 -10.66 -7.76
N THR A 273 4.93 -11.39 -7.65
CA THR A 273 4.45 -11.96 -6.38
C THR A 273 5.35 -13.13 -5.91
N LYS A 274 6.05 -13.80 -6.84
CA LYS A 274 6.88 -14.99 -6.58
C LYS A 274 8.37 -14.69 -6.40
N LEU A 275 8.79 -13.43 -6.47
CA LEU A 275 10.19 -13.06 -6.27
C LEU A 275 10.70 -13.47 -4.87
N ASN A 276 11.99 -13.79 -4.78
CA ASN A 276 12.66 -14.04 -3.51
C ASN A 276 12.77 -12.72 -2.73
N ASP A 277 13.26 -11.67 -3.39
CA ASP A 277 13.21 -10.29 -2.89
C ASP A 277 11.81 -9.74 -3.14
N LYS A 278 11.00 -9.71 -2.07
CA LYS A 278 9.57 -9.39 -2.15
C LYS A 278 9.35 -7.96 -2.64
N SER A 279 8.35 -7.80 -3.52
CA SER A 279 7.83 -6.47 -3.85
C SER A 279 7.15 -5.89 -2.61
N VAL A 280 7.48 -4.65 -2.27
CA VAL A 280 6.96 -3.96 -1.08
C VAL A 280 6.00 -2.84 -1.47
N PHE A 281 5.11 -2.44 -0.56
CA PHE A 281 4.29 -1.25 -0.71
C PHE A 281 4.54 -0.28 0.45
N VAL A 282 5.20 0.83 0.13
CA VAL A 282 5.63 1.83 1.13
C VAL A 282 4.59 2.93 1.24
N GLU A 283 3.69 2.87 2.23
CA GLU A 283 2.67 3.92 2.38
C GLU A 283 3.17 5.15 3.13
N THR A 284 3.83 4.96 4.29
CA THR A 284 4.24 6.06 5.20
C THR A 284 5.66 5.86 5.75
N ASN A 285 6.63 5.64 4.87
CA ASN A 285 8.05 5.36 5.19
C ASN A 285 8.34 4.00 5.87
N ASP A 286 7.39 3.07 5.87
CA ASP A 286 7.66 1.66 6.21
C ASP A 286 8.00 0.88 4.95
N PHE A 287 9.26 0.50 4.83
CA PHE A 287 9.83 -0.16 3.64
C PHE A 287 9.67 -1.68 3.65
N ASN A 288 9.11 -2.27 4.72
CA ASN A 288 9.16 -3.71 4.95
C ASN A 288 7.85 -4.45 4.63
N ASN A 289 6.79 -3.73 4.26
CA ASN A 289 5.49 -4.34 4.04
C ASN A 289 5.38 -4.93 2.63
N GLU A 290 5.32 -6.25 2.54
CA GLU A 290 5.05 -7.00 1.31
C GLU A 290 3.75 -6.51 0.68
N ALA A 291 3.83 -6.12 -0.59
CA ALA A 291 2.69 -5.69 -1.38
C ALA A 291 1.76 -6.88 -1.67
N SER A 292 0.46 -6.63 -1.57
CA SER A 292 -0.57 -7.56 -2.03
C SER A 292 -0.59 -7.70 -3.56
N LYS A 293 -1.23 -8.75 -4.09
CA LYS A 293 -1.31 -9.00 -5.54
C LYS A 293 -2.02 -7.84 -6.23
N ASN A 294 -3.07 -7.28 -5.64
CA ASN A 294 -3.81 -6.18 -6.25
C ASN A 294 -3.09 -4.84 -6.17
N GLN A 295 -2.26 -4.61 -5.13
CA GLN A 295 -1.36 -3.45 -5.12
C GLN A 295 -0.30 -3.53 -6.23
N ILE A 296 0.31 -4.70 -6.43
CA ILE A 296 1.24 -4.93 -7.55
C ILE A 296 0.52 -4.64 -8.87
N LYS A 297 -0.63 -5.30 -9.10
CA LYS A 297 -1.43 -5.12 -10.32
C LYS A 297 -1.78 -3.66 -10.59
N TYR A 298 -2.20 -2.91 -9.57
CA TYR A 298 -2.56 -1.50 -9.70
C TYR A 298 -1.44 -0.65 -10.29
N TYR A 299 -0.22 -0.77 -9.75
CA TYR A 299 0.92 0.01 -10.22
C TYR A 299 1.59 -0.55 -11.48
N LEU A 300 1.34 -1.82 -11.80
CA LEU A 300 1.84 -2.47 -13.00
C LEU A 300 0.94 -2.19 -14.21
N ASP A 301 -0.38 -2.07 -14.04
CA ASP A 301 -1.30 -1.78 -15.15
C ASP A 301 -1.14 -0.34 -15.65
N PRO A 302 -0.61 -0.12 -16.88
CA PRO A 302 -0.38 1.21 -17.40
C PRO A 302 -1.67 2.01 -17.62
N ASN A 303 -2.81 1.32 -17.81
CA ASN A 303 -4.09 1.98 -18.05
C ASN A 303 -4.52 2.82 -16.85
N ASN A 304 -4.08 2.49 -15.63
CA ASN A 304 -4.33 3.30 -14.44
C ASN A 304 -3.63 4.67 -14.47
N PHE A 305 -2.70 4.92 -15.38
CA PHE A 305 -1.83 6.09 -15.35
C PHE A 305 -1.78 6.87 -16.65
N MET A 306 -2.85 6.82 -17.44
CA MET A 306 -2.92 7.50 -18.74
C MET A 306 -3.37 8.97 -18.66
N ASP A 307 -3.36 9.59 -17.48
CA ASP A 307 -3.64 11.02 -17.29
C ASP A 307 -2.37 11.88 -17.46
N SER A 308 -2.56 13.19 -17.56
CA SER A 308 -1.46 14.16 -17.76
C SER A 308 -0.43 14.19 -16.62
N TYR A 309 -0.71 13.58 -15.47
CA TYR A 309 0.25 13.41 -14.37
C TYR A 309 0.85 12.01 -14.38
N GLY A 310 0.01 10.96 -14.32
CA GLY A 310 0.46 9.57 -14.23
C GLY A 310 1.34 9.11 -15.39
N LYS A 311 1.13 9.67 -16.60
CA LYS A 311 1.84 9.22 -17.80
C LYS A 311 3.33 9.51 -17.78
N TYR A 312 3.78 10.40 -16.90
CA TYR A 312 5.18 10.76 -16.78
C TYR A 312 6.09 9.58 -16.41
N GLN A 313 5.57 8.53 -15.77
CA GLN A 313 6.36 7.31 -15.56
C GLN A 313 6.78 6.60 -16.88
N PHE A 314 6.10 6.91 -17.98
CA PHE A 314 6.37 6.39 -19.32
C PHE A 314 7.24 7.33 -20.16
N LEU A 315 7.70 8.46 -19.61
CA LEU A 315 8.54 9.41 -20.33
C LEU A 315 9.83 8.72 -20.81
N LYS A 316 10.14 8.85 -22.10
CA LYS A 316 11.42 8.38 -22.67
C LYS A 316 12.57 9.13 -22.03
N LEU A 317 13.50 8.37 -21.46
CA LEU A 317 14.68 8.88 -20.78
C LEU A 317 15.91 8.93 -21.70
N SER A 318 15.75 8.72 -23.01
CA SER A 318 16.79 8.89 -24.02
C SER A 318 17.02 10.37 -24.36
N TYR A 319 18.20 10.73 -24.88
CA TYR A 319 18.51 12.11 -25.23
C TYR A 319 17.59 12.63 -26.33
N THR A 320 17.16 13.89 -26.21
CA THR A 320 16.47 14.64 -27.26
C THR A 320 17.10 16.03 -27.30
N ASP A 321 17.46 16.48 -28.50
CA ASP A 321 18.04 17.81 -28.69
C ASP A 321 16.95 18.90 -28.58
N GLY A 322 17.35 20.13 -28.27
CA GLY A 322 16.43 21.26 -28.16
C GLY A 322 16.61 22.17 -26.94
N MET A 323 17.65 21.94 -26.12
CA MET A 323 18.01 22.83 -25.02
C MET A 323 19.41 23.40 -25.23
N SER A 324 19.54 24.72 -25.08
CA SER A 324 20.83 25.41 -25.06
C SER A 324 21.48 25.36 -23.67
N VAL A 325 22.78 25.68 -23.61
CA VAL A 325 23.52 25.79 -22.34
C VAL A 325 22.89 26.85 -21.43
N ASP A 326 22.44 27.95 -22.02
CA ASP A 326 21.80 29.05 -21.29
C ASP A 326 20.45 28.63 -20.71
N ASP A 327 19.66 27.85 -21.47
CA ASP A 327 18.42 27.28 -20.96
C ASP A 327 18.68 26.44 -19.70
N VAL A 328 19.65 25.53 -19.77
CA VAL A 328 20.02 24.67 -18.64
C VAL A 328 20.57 25.49 -17.47
N ASN A 329 21.43 26.48 -17.74
CA ASN A 329 21.96 27.35 -16.68
C ASN A 329 20.87 28.17 -16.00
N ASN A 330 19.84 28.60 -16.73
CA ASN A 330 18.69 29.29 -16.16
C ASN A 330 17.90 28.39 -15.21
N ILE A 331 17.75 27.10 -15.54
CA ILE A 331 17.10 26.10 -14.67
C ILE A 331 17.94 25.83 -13.41
N LEU A 332 19.26 25.77 -13.56
CA LEU A 332 20.19 25.49 -12.46
C LEU A 332 20.49 26.72 -11.59
N LYS A 333 19.93 27.88 -11.90
CA LYS A 333 20.11 29.11 -11.12
C LYS A 333 19.63 28.93 -9.68
N GLY A 334 20.46 29.27 -8.72
CA GLY A 334 20.19 29.10 -7.28
C GLY A 334 20.11 27.64 -6.81
N LYS A 335 20.55 26.66 -7.60
CA LYS A 335 20.55 25.23 -7.25
C LYS A 335 21.89 24.77 -6.64
N GLY A 336 22.44 25.58 -5.75
CA GLY A 336 23.68 25.29 -5.02
C GLY A 336 24.86 25.01 -5.96
N ILE A 337 25.58 23.92 -5.69
CA ILE A 337 26.78 23.55 -6.46
C ILE A 337 26.50 23.22 -7.94
N LEU A 338 25.24 23.02 -8.32
CA LEU A 338 24.83 22.72 -9.68
C LEU A 338 24.66 24.00 -10.54
N GLU A 339 24.62 25.18 -9.91
CA GLU A 339 24.52 26.45 -10.62
C GLU A 339 25.68 26.64 -11.61
N GLY A 340 25.36 27.04 -12.84
CA GLY A 340 26.34 27.26 -13.92
C GLY A 340 26.90 25.98 -14.55
N LYS A 341 26.41 24.78 -14.17
CA LYS A 341 26.89 23.49 -14.71
C LYS A 341 26.18 23.03 -15.98
N GLY A 342 25.48 23.92 -16.69
CA GLY A 342 24.64 23.55 -17.83
C GLY A 342 25.38 22.89 -18.98
N GLN A 343 26.61 23.30 -19.27
CA GLN A 343 27.46 22.65 -20.28
C GLN A 343 27.77 21.20 -19.88
N ALA A 344 28.17 20.97 -18.63
CA ALA A 344 28.50 19.63 -18.13
C ALA A 344 27.28 18.69 -18.18
N PHE A 345 26.09 19.19 -17.81
CA PHE A 345 24.84 18.42 -17.93
C PHE A 345 24.49 18.10 -19.39
N LEU A 346 24.61 19.07 -20.31
CA LEU A 346 24.33 18.82 -21.73
C LEU A 346 25.31 17.84 -22.36
N ASP A 347 26.61 17.98 -22.08
CA ASP A 347 27.63 17.07 -22.60
C ASP A 347 27.45 15.66 -22.06
N ALA A 348 27.23 15.53 -20.75
CA ALA A 348 26.94 14.24 -20.14
C ALA A 348 25.66 13.62 -20.72
N ALA A 349 24.61 14.43 -20.94
CA ALA A 349 23.35 13.97 -21.50
C ALA A 349 23.50 13.47 -22.95
N LYS A 350 24.15 14.27 -23.79
CA LYS A 350 24.45 13.96 -25.20
C LYS A 350 25.32 12.71 -25.32
N ASN A 351 26.47 12.70 -24.64
CA ASN A 351 27.47 11.64 -24.77
C ASN A 351 26.96 10.28 -24.29
N ASN A 352 25.98 10.28 -23.38
CA ASN A 352 25.42 9.06 -22.82
C ASN A 352 23.99 8.77 -23.29
N ASN A 353 23.48 9.46 -24.31
CA ASN A 353 22.12 9.30 -24.83
C ASN A 353 21.05 9.22 -23.73
N ILE A 354 21.03 10.21 -22.84
CA ILE A 354 20.06 10.33 -21.74
C ILE A 354 19.33 11.67 -21.80
N SER A 355 18.06 11.69 -21.40
CA SER A 355 17.24 12.88 -21.39
C SER A 355 17.83 13.91 -20.43
N ILE A 356 18.20 15.09 -20.97
CA ILE A 356 18.69 16.23 -20.19
C ILE A 356 17.68 16.65 -19.11
N VAL A 357 16.39 16.57 -19.45
CA VAL A 357 15.27 16.89 -18.58
C VAL A 357 15.21 15.95 -17.37
N TYR A 358 15.33 14.64 -17.62
CA TYR A 358 15.43 13.63 -16.55
C TYR A 358 16.69 13.84 -15.71
N LEU A 359 17.84 14.02 -16.36
CA LEU A 359 19.14 14.11 -15.70
C LEU A 359 19.20 15.28 -14.71
N ILE A 360 18.73 16.46 -15.11
CA ILE A 360 18.64 17.63 -14.23
C ILE A 360 17.65 17.35 -13.09
N SER A 361 16.45 16.85 -13.41
CA SER A 361 15.41 16.61 -12.39
C SER A 361 15.86 15.59 -11.34
N HIS A 362 16.52 14.52 -11.77
CA HIS A 362 17.07 13.48 -10.90
C HIS A 362 18.19 14.05 -10.03
N SER A 363 19.13 14.81 -10.61
CA SER A 363 20.19 15.44 -9.85
C SER A 363 19.67 16.42 -8.80
N LEU A 364 18.70 17.27 -9.15
CA LEU A 364 18.09 18.21 -8.20
C LEU A 364 17.41 17.51 -7.03
N LEU A 365 16.75 16.38 -7.28
CA LEU A 365 16.12 15.58 -6.23
C LEU A 365 17.17 14.97 -5.29
N GLU A 366 18.09 14.18 -5.84
CA GLU A 366 19.09 13.42 -5.06
C GLU A 366 20.02 14.33 -4.25
N THR A 367 20.20 15.56 -4.72
CA THR A 367 21.07 16.54 -4.05
C THR A 367 20.32 17.56 -3.19
N GLY A 368 18.98 17.53 -3.15
CA GLY A 368 18.18 18.55 -2.47
C GLY A 368 18.44 19.96 -3.02
N ASN A 369 18.38 20.13 -4.34
CA ASN A 369 18.79 21.35 -5.06
C ASN A 369 20.27 21.71 -4.88
N GLY A 370 21.16 20.71 -4.94
CA GLY A 370 22.61 20.90 -4.92
C GLY A 370 23.21 21.16 -3.53
N THR A 371 22.47 20.93 -2.45
CA THR A 371 22.89 21.27 -1.08
C THR A 371 23.21 20.06 -0.19
N SER A 372 22.98 18.83 -0.66
CA SER A 372 23.23 17.62 0.13
C SER A 372 24.71 17.43 0.46
N LEU A 373 25.01 16.68 1.52
CA LEU A 373 26.37 16.35 1.93
C LEU A 373 27.16 15.67 0.80
N LEU A 374 26.54 14.71 0.13
CA LEU A 374 27.14 13.98 -0.99
C LEU A 374 27.40 14.88 -2.21
N ALA A 375 26.56 15.89 -2.43
CA ALA A 375 26.77 16.89 -3.48
C ALA A 375 27.89 17.89 -3.13
N ASN A 376 28.22 18.08 -1.85
CA ASN A 376 29.11 19.13 -1.38
C ASN A 376 30.43 18.60 -0.80
N GLY A 377 31.00 17.57 -1.45
CA GLY A 377 32.33 17.06 -1.15
C GLY A 377 32.36 15.80 -0.27
N GLY A 378 31.21 15.27 0.13
CA GLY A 378 31.12 13.99 0.84
C GLY A 378 31.44 14.07 2.34
N GLN A 379 31.50 12.91 2.98
CA GLN A 379 31.60 12.79 4.43
C GLN A 379 32.97 13.24 4.98
N LYS A 380 32.92 13.88 6.15
CA LYS A 380 34.09 14.29 6.94
C LYS A 380 34.11 13.55 8.28
N ASP A 381 35.29 13.37 8.85
CA ASP A 381 35.47 12.85 10.20
C ASP A 381 35.15 13.92 11.26
N SER A 382 35.24 13.53 12.54
CA SER A 382 34.97 14.43 13.68
C SER A 382 35.94 15.62 13.79
N SER A 383 37.09 15.57 13.11
CA SER A 383 38.06 16.66 13.04
C SER A 383 37.78 17.62 11.87
N GLY A 384 36.77 17.33 11.04
CA GLY A 384 36.40 18.12 9.86
C GLY A 384 37.22 17.78 8.61
N LYS A 385 37.99 16.68 8.61
CA LYS A 385 38.77 16.22 7.45
C LYS A 385 37.97 15.23 6.61
N TYR A 386 38.10 15.27 5.29
CA TYR A 386 37.46 14.30 4.39
C TYR A 386 37.92 12.88 4.70
N ILE A 387 36.96 11.94 4.82
CA ILE A 387 37.25 10.55 5.22
C ILE A 387 38.11 9.79 4.19
N PHE A 388 38.15 10.26 2.94
CA PHE A 388 39.06 9.76 1.88
C PHE A 388 40.13 10.79 1.49
N GLY A 389 40.42 11.76 2.36
CA GLY A 389 41.53 12.72 2.19
C GLY A 389 41.27 13.90 1.25
N GLN A 390 40.23 13.86 0.42
CA GLN A 390 39.87 14.92 -0.55
C GLN A 390 38.35 14.99 -0.76
N PRO A 391 37.80 16.13 -1.21
CA PRO A 391 36.38 16.21 -1.57
C PRO A 391 36.06 15.32 -2.77
N VAL A 392 34.90 14.68 -2.71
CA VAL A 392 34.33 13.89 -3.81
C VAL A 392 32.84 14.19 -3.94
N TYR A 393 32.31 14.10 -5.15
CA TYR A 393 30.97 14.60 -5.47
C TYR A 393 30.10 13.46 -5.99
N ASN A 394 28.87 13.37 -5.48
CA ASN A 394 27.88 12.40 -5.93
C ASN A 394 26.53 13.09 -6.09
N PHE A 395 26.11 13.29 -7.33
CA PHE A 395 24.91 14.04 -7.66
C PHE A 395 23.67 13.18 -7.92
N PHE A 396 23.80 11.86 -7.81
CA PHE A 396 22.72 10.92 -8.13
C PHE A 396 22.56 9.83 -7.06
N GLY A 397 23.12 10.03 -5.86
CA GLY A 397 23.01 9.06 -4.76
C GLY A 397 23.60 7.68 -5.05
N ILE A 398 24.49 7.54 -6.05
CA ILE A 398 24.95 6.24 -6.53
C ILE A 398 25.76 5.55 -5.43
N GLY A 399 25.33 4.34 -5.06
CA GLY A 399 25.97 3.54 -4.02
C GLY A 399 25.73 4.03 -2.58
N ALA A 400 24.75 4.91 -2.34
CA ALA A 400 24.37 5.36 -1.00
C ALA A 400 23.40 4.36 -0.32
N TYR A 401 23.94 3.27 0.25
CA TYR A 401 23.13 2.23 0.89
C TYR A 401 22.55 2.66 2.25
N ASP A 402 21.32 2.23 2.56
CA ASP A 402 20.56 2.61 3.77
C ASP A 402 21.31 2.46 5.11
N LYS A 403 22.22 1.49 5.20
CA LYS A 403 23.01 1.25 6.41
C LYS A 403 23.87 2.47 6.80
N ASP A 404 24.47 3.13 5.82
CA ASP A 404 25.25 4.37 5.99
C ASP A 404 25.37 5.08 4.63
N PRO A 405 24.32 5.78 4.18
CA PRO A 405 24.23 6.31 2.82
C PRO A 405 25.31 7.37 2.56
N ASN A 406 25.69 8.14 3.59
CA ASN A 406 26.75 9.14 3.47
C ASN A 406 28.11 8.48 3.27
N TYR A 407 28.45 7.44 4.04
CA TYR A 407 29.73 6.77 3.90
C TYR A 407 29.84 6.06 2.56
N TYR A 408 28.85 5.22 2.22
CA TYR A 408 28.90 4.41 1.01
C TYR A 408 28.75 5.25 -0.26
N GLY A 409 27.94 6.32 -0.23
CA GLY A 409 27.85 7.29 -1.32
C GLY A 409 29.14 8.06 -1.54
N THR A 410 29.82 8.47 -0.45
CA THR A 410 31.13 9.13 -0.51
C THR A 410 32.20 8.17 -1.05
N LYS A 411 32.20 6.92 -0.55
CA LYS A 411 33.14 5.89 -1.01
C LYS A 411 32.97 5.61 -2.50
N THR A 412 31.74 5.51 -2.97
CA THR A 412 31.43 5.25 -4.38
C THR A 412 31.96 6.39 -5.27
N ALA A 413 31.77 7.65 -4.86
CA ALA A 413 32.31 8.80 -5.59
C ALA A 413 33.85 8.79 -5.62
N TYR A 414 34.48 8.43 -4.50
CA TYR A 414 35.94 8.29 -4.41
C TYR A 414 36.47 7.18 -5.32
N ASP A 415 35.88 5.99 -5.27
CA ASP A 415 36.29 4.85 -6.08
C ASP A 415 36.13 5.13 -7.59
N ASN A 416 35.12 5.92 -7.98
CA ASN A 416 34.88 6.34 -9.37
C ASN A 416 35.63 7.63 -9.76
N LYS A 417 36.44 8.20 -8.86
CA LYS A 417 37.23 9.42 -9.10
C LYS A 417 36.38 10.63 -9.50
N TRP A 418 35.22 10.80 -8.87
CA TRP A 418 34.39 12.00 -9.04
C TRP A 418 34.93 13.15 -8.20
N LEU A 419 36.06 13.71 -8.62
CA LEU A 419 36.86 14.69 -7.87
C LEU A 419 36.46 16.14 -8.13
N THR A 420 35.61 16.37 -9.13
CA THR A 420 35.00 17.66 -9.46
C THR A 420 33.50 17.49 -9.70
N PRO A 421 32.71 18.58 -9.64
CA PRO A 421 31.32 18.55 -10.06
C PRO A 421 31.14 17.98 -11.49
N GLU A 422 31.98 18.40 -12.43
CA GLU A 422 31.92 17.95 -13.82
C GLU A 422 32.19 16.43 -13.94
N ASP A 423 33.18 15.91 -13.20
CA ASP A 423 33.47 14.46 -13.15
C ASP A 423 32.27 13.67 -12.61
N ALA A 424 31.61 14.20 -11.57
CA ALA A 424 30.44 13.57 -10.96
C ALA A 424 29.22 13.58 -11.87
N ILE A 425 28.97 14.70 -12.59
CA ILE A 425 27.91 14.78 -13.59
C ILE A 425 28.19 13.76 -14.68
N SER A 426 29.37 13.79 -15.29
CA SER A 426 29.73 12.91 -16.40
C SER A 426 29.72 11.42 -16.01
N GLY A 427 30.44 11.06 -14.95
CA GLY A 427 30.60 9.68 -14.51
C GLY A 427 29.33 9.09 -13.90
N GLY A 428 28.57 9.87 -13.13
CA GLY A 428 27.28 9.45 -12.62
C GLY A 428 26.26 9.23 -13.73
N THR A 429 26.26 10.11 -14.74
CA THR A 429 25.42 9.94 -15.94
C THR A 429 25.78 8.68 -16.71
N GLN A 430 27.08 8.44 -16.95
CA GLN A 430 27.56 7.23 -17.61
C GLN A 430 27.15 5.96 -16.87
N TRP A 431 27.21 6.00 -15.53
CA TRP A 431 26.76 4.88 -14.70
C TRP A 431 25.28 4.59 -14.89
N ILE A 432 24.40 5.61 -14.78
CA ILE A 432 22.95 5.46 -14.96
C ILE A 432 22.62 4.96 -16.37
N ALA A 433 23.24 5.57 -17.39
CA ALA A 433 23.02 5.24 -18.78
C ALA A 433 23.44 3.79 -19.10
N SER A 434 24.64 3.38 -18.71
CA SER A 434 25.16 2.04 -19.02
C SER A 434 24.40 0.92 -18.30
N LYS A 435 23.88 1.18 -17.10
CA LYS A 435 23.17 0.17 -16.31
C LYS A 435 21.71 0.02 -16.71
N TYR A 436 21.02 1.10 -17.08
CA TYR A 436 19.57 1.06 -17.32
C TYR A 436 19.19 1.54 -18.74
N ILE A 437 19.39 2.82 -19.02
CA ILE A 437 18.77 3.49 -20.19
C ILE A 437 19.34 2.98 -21.52
N ASN A 438 20.66 2.76 -21.57
CA ASN A 438 21.40 2.28 -22.74
C ASN A 438 22.03 0.91 -22.49
N ASN A 439 21.45 0.10 -21.60
CA ASN A 439 21.93 -1.25 -21.33
C ASN A 439 21.78 -2.12 -22.61
N PRO A 440 22.88 -2.68 -23.15
CA PRO A 440 22.85 -3.44 -24.40
C PRO A 440 22.06 -4.75 -24.30
N SER A 441 21.87 -5.27 -23.08
CA SER A 441 21.14 -6.52 -22.80
C SER A 441 19.64 -6.32 -22.58
N GLY A 442 19.15 -5.07 -22.68
CA GLY A 442 17.75 -4.68 -22.55
C GLY A 442 17.61 -3.24 -22.04
N LYS A 443 17.08 -2.33 -22.87
CA LYS A 443 16.92 -0.92 -22.50
C LYS A 443 15.78 -0.74 -21.50
N GLN A 444 16.08 -0.11 -20.36
CA GLN A 444 15.10 0.35 -19.39
C GLN A 444 15.04 1.88 -19.41
N ASP A 445 14.54 2.42 -20.52
CA ASP A 445 14.57 3.84 -20.86
C ASP A 445 13.26 4.60 -20.53
N THR A 446 12.50 4.09 -19.55
CA THR A 446 11.39 4.77 -18.86
C THR A 446 11.43 4.39 -17.38
N LEU A 447 10.89 5.21 -16.48
CA LEU A 447 10.79 4.85 -15.05
C LEU A 447 9.97 3.56 -14.87
N TYR A 448 8.95 3.36 -15.70
CA TYR A 448 8.16 2.14 -15.72
C TYR A 448 9.03 0.91 -16.04
N LYS A 449 9.85 0.96 -17.10
CA LYS A 449 10.76 -0.16 -17.44
C LYS A 449 11.81 -0.40 -16.36
N MET A 450 12.33 0.67 -15.74
CA MET A 450 13.27 0.55 -14.62
C MET A 450 12.64 -0.19 -13.43
N ARG A 451 11.36 0.06 -13.13
CA ARG A 451 10.66 -0.65 -12.04
C ARG A 451 10.25 -2.07 -12.41
N TRP A 452 9.67 -2.29 -13.59
CA TRP A 452 8.96 -3.53 -13.89
C TRP A 452 9.71 -4.49 -14.81
N ASN A 453 10.62 -3.97 -15.65
CA ASN A 453 11.32 -4.70 -16.70
C ASN A 453 10.41 -5.66 -17.48
N PRO A 454 9.41 -5.16 -18.23
CA PRO A 454 8.45 -6.00 -18.94
C PRO A 454 9.09 -6.90 -20.02
N SER A 455 10.31 -6.61 -20.47
CA SER A 455 11.07 -7.48 -21.38
C SER A 455 11.63 -8.73 -20.69
N LYS A 456 11.97 -8.63 -19.39
CA LYS A 456 12.48 -9.71 -18.54
C LYS A 456 11.86 -9.57 -17.14
N PRO A 457 10.58 -9.97 -16.99
CA PRO A 457 9.80 -9.67 -15.79
C PRO A 457 10.49 -10.17 -14.51
N GLY A 458 10.64 -9.30 -13.52
CA GLY A 458 11.24 -9.65 -12.23
C GLY A 458 12.77 -9.60 -12.19
N GLU A 459 13.44 -9.33 -13.30
CA GLU A 459 14.89 -9.19 -13.36
C GLU A 459 15.31 -7.70 -13.42
N HIS A 460 16.47 -7.39 -12.82
CA HIS A 460 17.15 -6.08 -12.98
C HIS A 460 16.21 -4.88 -12.73
N GLN A 461 15.48 -4.91 -11.62
CA GLN A 461 14.56 -3.85 -11.21
C GLN A 461 15.28 -2.81 -10.35
N TYR A 462 15.00 -1.53 -10.59
CA TYR A 462 15.64 -0.43 -9.86
C TYR A 462 15.21 -0.34 -8.39
N ALA A 463 13.98 -0.78 -8.08
CA ALA A 463 13.40 -0.66 -6.74
C ALA A 463 12.41 -1.79 -6.46
N THR A 464 12.23 -2.11 -5.17
CA THR A 464 11.25 -3.09 -4.68
C THR A 464 9.86 -2.50 -4.44
N ASP A 465 9.77 -1.20 -4.13
CA ASP A 465 8.49 -0.51 -3.92
C ASP A 465 7.65 -0.49 -5.20
N VAL A 466 6.47 -1.12 -5.17
CA VAL A 466 5.55 -1.18 -6.32
C VAL A 466 5.12 0.19 -6.79
N ALA A 467 5.09 1.19 -5.90
CA ALA A 467 4.72 2.56 -6.22
C ALA A 467 5.89 3.43 -6.67
N TRP A 468 7.12 2.88 -6.74
CA TRP A 468 8.35 3.67 -6.93
C TRP A 468 8.28 4.59 -8.15
N ALA A 469 7.91 4.07 -9.32
CA ALA A 469 7.88 4.84 -10.56
C ALA A 469 6.90 6.03 -10.48
N TYR A 470 5.72 5.80 -9.90
CA TYR A 470 4.72 6.85 -9.68
C TYR A 470 5.20 7.90 -8.67
N LYS A 471 5.90 7.48 -7.61
CA LYS A 471 6.45 8.39 -6.59
C LYS A 471 7.58 9.28 -7.07
N GLN A 472 8.21 8.96 -8.21
CA GLN A 472 9.20 9.85 -8.81
C GLN A 472 8.57 11.00 -9.60
N ILE A 473 7.29 10.87 -9.98
CA ILE A 473 6.59 11.84 -10.84
C ILE A 473 6.55 13.26 -10.26
N PRO A 474 6.23 13.53 -8.96
CA PRO A 474 6.19 14.90 -8.47
C PRO A 474 7.51 15.64 -8.68
N ASN A 475 8.63 15.00 -8.36
CA ASN A 475 9.96 15.58 -8.49
C ASN A 475 10.34 15.79 -9.96
N MET A 476 10.03 14.79 -10.79
CA MET A 476 10.23 14.91 -12.24
C MET A 476 9.40 16.06 -12.80
N ILE A 477 8.08 16.06 -12.63
CA ILE A 477 7.19 17.12 -13.14
C ILE A 477 7.59 18.50 -12.65
N ASN A 478 8.02 18.68 -11.41
CA ASN A 478 8.48 19.99 -10.94
C ASN A 478 9.72 20.45 -11.72
N GLY A 479 10.74 19.59 -11.87
CA GLY A 479 11.90 19.90 -12.71
C GLY A 479 11.52 20.14 -14.18
N ILE A 480 10.64 19.31 -14.74
CA ILE A 480 10.16 19.43 -16.12
C ILE A 480 9.35 20.72 -16.33
N LYS A 481 8.49 21.12 -15.40
CA LYS A 481 7.71 22.36 -15.50
C LYS A 481 8.60 23.57 -15.49
N ASP A 482 9.60 23.61 -14.62
CA ASP A 482 10.61 24.67 -14.63
C ASP A 482 11.31 24.73 -15.98
N ILE A 483 11.65 23.57 -16.57
CA ILE A 483 12.25 23.48 -17.90
C ILE A 483 11.29 23.97 -19.00
N ILE A 484 10.05 23.48 -19.06
CA ILE A 484 9.04 23.86 -20.08
C ILE A 484 8.70 25.35 -20.00
N ASN A 485 8.65 25.93 -18.80
CA ASN A 485 8.36 27.36 -18.62
C ASN A 485 9.47 28.25 -19.18
N ASN A 486 10.72 27.77 -19.18
CA ASN A 486 11.89 28.52 -19.63
C ASN A 486 12.27 28.21 -21.09
N VAL A 487 11.87 27.05 -21.63
CA VAL A 487 12.24 26.61 -22.99
C VAL A 487 11.00 26.38 -23.84
N LYS A 488 10.88 27.18 -24.92
CA LYS A 488 9.80 27.02 -25.88
C LYS A 488 10.03 25.77 -26.74
N ASN A 489 8.99 24.94 -26.89
CA ASN A 489 8.92 23.78 -27.81
C ASN A 489 9.68 22.50 -27.42
N ILE A 490 9.92 22.23 -26.14
CA ILE A 490 10.42 20.90 -25.74
C ILE A 490 9.37 19.82 -26.02
N LYS A 491 9.74 18.82 -26.83
CA LYS A 491 8.91 17.64 -27.10
C LYS A 491 9.22 16.54 -26.09
N LEU A 492 8.22 16.14 -25.32
CA LEU A 492 8.27 14.97 -24.45
C LEU A 492 7.59 13.80 -25.14
N ASN A 493 8.30 12.68 -25.32
CA ASN A 493 7.76 11.44 -25.88
C ASN A 493 7.55 10.43 -24.75
N PHE A 494 6.42 9.72 -24.79
CA PHE A 494 6.03 8.74 -23.79
C PHE A 494 5.88 7.38 -24.46
N GLU A 495 6.42 6.33 -23.85
CA GLU A 495 6.32 4.98 -24.39
C GLU A 495 5.48 4.10 -23.47
N ILE A 496 4.28 3.78 -23.94
CA ILE A 496 3.22 3.15 -23.18
C ILE A 496 3.34 1.63 -23.37
N PRO A 497 3.54 0.85 -22.29
CA PRO A 497 3.62 -0.60 -22.40
C PRO A 497 2.24 -1.18 -22.76
N LYS A 498 2.22 -2.14 -23.69
CA LYS A 498 1.05 -2.92 -24.08
C LYS A 498 1.30 -4.40 -23.82
N PHE A 499 0.53 -4.96 -22.91
CA PHE A 499 0.55 -6.40 -22.60
C PHE A 499 -0.43 -7.14 -23.53
N LYS A 500 -0.12 -8.41 -23.82
CA LYS A 500 -0.92 -9.26 -24.71
C LYS A 500 -2.26 -9.70 -24.11
#